data_AF-A0A932SY33-F1
#
_entry.id   AF-A0A932SY33-F1
#
_cell.length_a   1.000
_cell.length_b   1.000
_cell.length_c   1.000
_cell.angle_alpha   90.00
_cell.angle_beta   90.00
_cell.angle_gamma   90.00
#
_symmetry.space_group_name_H-M   'P 1'
#
loop_
_entity.id
_entity.type
_entity.pdbx_description
1 polymer ?
#
loop_
_entity_poly.entity_id
_entity_poly.type
_entity_poly.pdbx_seq_one_letter_code
_entity_poly.pdbx_strand_id
1 'polypeptide(L)'
;MPCAAVAGDWTRFRGPNGSATSVDRNTPIRWSESENIVWRTPLPGPGTSCPIVVGGKVFLTSYTGFGVSEDQPGDPAKLERVLICLDEASGKILWQRAVKGVDNEDRFQGYLTSHGYASSTPASDGERVYVLFGKAGVVAFDLEGQQLWHKSVGTGSGMSGWGSAASPIVYKNLVIVNASSENTALYAFDGKTGNQVWKSPAESLYGCWGTPLLMEAEGKKTELVLAVGGEVWGFDPENGKFLWFCETIGGGAICSSVVGEGGIVYLVTGGPGGGGAAAVRTGGRDDVTKSHLVWVNRRVSSYITSPVLVGDHLYWVNEQGLANCISSKTGDP
;
A
#
# COMPACT_ATOMS: atom_id res chain seq x y z
N MET A 1 -24.69 4.10 9.54
CA MET A 1 -24.50 4.95 8.34
C MET A 1 -23.00 5.12 8.17
N PRO A 2 -22.40 4.88 6.99
CA PRO A 2 -20.97 5.16 6.83
C PRO A 2 -20.79 6.68 6.97
N CYS A 3 -19.93 7.10 7.90
CA CYS A 3 -19.54 8.48 8.04
C CYS A 3 -18.83 8.85 6.72
N ALA A 4 -19.38 9.80 5.98
CA ALA A 4 -18.78 10.28 4.75
C ALA A 4 -17.46 10.98 5.10
N ALA A 5 -16.39 10.63 4.40
CA ALA A 5 -15.15 11.41 4.42
C ALA A 5 -15.49 12.89 4.20
N VAL A 6 -14.89 13.78 4.99
CA VAL A 6 -15.08 15.22 4.81
C VAL A 6 -14.35 15.59 3.51
N ALA A 7 -14.90 16.53 2.74
CA ALA A 7 -14.23 17.02 1.55
C ALA A 7 -12.80 17.50 1.92
N GLY A 8 -11.77 16.79 1.42
CA GLY A 8 -10.35 17.04 1.73
C GLY A 8 -9.61 15.85 2.36
N ASP A 9 -10.30 14.85 2.93
CA ASP A 9 -9.62 13.72 3.55
C ASP A 9 -8.90 12.83 2.51
N TRP A 10 -7.69 12.37 2.86
CA TRP A 10 -6.87 11.44 2.08
C TRP A 10 -6.57 10.21 2.94
N THR A 11 -7.52 9.28 3.02
CA THR A 11 -7.61 8.33 4.15
C THR A 11 -6.70 7.10 4.09
N ARG A 12 -5.96 6.87 3.00
CA ARG A 12 -5.12 5.67 2.80
C ARG A 12 -4.05 5.91 1.75
N PHE A 13 -3.17 4.92 1.57
CA PHE A 13 -2.23 4.87 0.45
C PHE A 13 -2.94 5.14 -0.88
N ARG A 14 -2.41 6.10 -1.65
CA ARG A 14 -2.97 6.55 -2.94
C ARG A 14 -4.39 7.13 -2.86
N GLY A 15 -4.79 7.64 -1.70
CA GLY A 15 -6.01 8.43 -1.53
C GLY A 15 -7.25 7.59 -1.31
N PRO A 16 -8.42 8.23 -1.13
CA PRO A 16 -9.64 7.58 -0.62
C PRO A 16 -10.10 6.35 -1.43
N ASN A 17 -9.83 6.34 -2.73
CA ASN A 17 -10.15 5.25 -3.65
C ASN A 17 -8.92 4.47 -4.16
N GLY A 18 -7.71 4.75 -3.66
CA GLY A 18 -6.47 4.10 -4.11
C GLY A 18 -5.97 4.52 -5.50
N SER A 19 -6.58 5.52 -6.14
CA SER A 19 -6.26 5.95 -7.51
C SER A 19 -4.98 6.79 -7.63
N ALA A 20 -4.54 7.44 -6.54
CA ALA A 20 -3.54 8.50 -6.50
C ALA A 20 -3.92 9.75 -7.30
N THR A 21 -5.22 10.08 -7.34
CA THR A 21 -5.74 11.31 -7.95
C THR A 21 -6.50 12.14 -6.92
N SER A 22 -6.44 13.47 -7.06
CA SER A 22 -7.29 14.42 -6.32
C SER A 22 -8.24 15.12 -7.28
N VAL A 23 -9.40 15.51 -6.79
CA VAL A 23 -10.36 16.37 -7.51
C VAL A 23 -10.00 17.86 -7.42
N ASP A 24 -9.03 18.22 -6.57
CA ASP A 24 -8.56 19.58 -6.41
C ASP A 24 -7.90 20.10 -7.68
N ARG A 25 -8.39 21.24 -8.18
CA ARG A 25 -7.92 21.84 -9.44
C ARG A 25 -6.91 22.96 -9.26
N ASN A 26 -6.75 23.46 -8.03
CA ASN A 26 -5.92 24.62 -7.71
C ASN A 26 -4.64 24.21 -6.97
N THR A 27 -3.97 23.18 -7.46
CA THR A 27 -2.71 22.70 -6.89
C THR A 27 -1.52 23.48 -7.46
N PRO A 28 -0.54 23.89 -6.63
CA PRO A 28 0.64 24.61 -7.11
C PRO A 28 1.50 23.70 -7.99
N ILE A 29 1.82 24.15 -9.20
CA ILE A 29 2.69 23.44 -10.16
C ILE A 29 4.16 23.89 -10.12
N ARG A 30 4.50 24.77 -9.17
CA ARG A 30 5.86 25.22 -8.87
C ARG A 30 6.05 25.15 -7.37
N TRP A 31 7.21 24.69 -6.94
CA TRP A 31 7.56 24.61 -5.53
C TRP A 31 9.08 24.73 -5.39
N SER A 32 9.51 25.29 -4.27
CA SER A 32 10.91 25.33 -3.84
C SER A 32 10.94 25.35 -2.32
N GLU A 33 12.13 25.37 -1.71
CA GLU A 33 12.24 25.51 -0.25
C GLU A 33 11.57 26.78 0.31
N SER A 34 11.29 27.78 -0.53
CA SER A 34 10.67 29.05 -0.14
C SER A 34 9.40 29.41 -0.91
N GLU A 35 8.96 28.59 -1.87
CA GLU A 35 7.80 28.85 -2.73
C GLU A 35 6.75 27.75 -2.57
N ASN A 36 5.49 28.14 -2.35
CA ASN A 36 4.34 27.24 -2.23
C ASN A 36 4.50 26.14 -1.15
N ILE A 37 5.26 26.43 -0.08
CA ILE A 37 5.34 25.63 1.16
C ILE A 37 4.64 26.38 2.29
N VAL A 38 3.64 25.76 2.92
CA VAL A 38 2.92 26.33 4.07
C VAL A 38 3.70 26.11 5.37
N TRP A 39 4.25 24.92 5.57
CA TRP A 39 5.05 24.56 6.74
C TRP A 39 6.02 23.43 6.42
N ARG A 40 7.04 23.28 7.28
CA ARG A 40 8.00 22.17 7.26
C ARG A 40 8.28 21.74 8.70
N THR A 41 8.19 20.43 8.95
CA THR A 41 8.34 19.88 10.29
C THR A 41 9.42 18.81 10.33
N PRO A 42 10.46 18.96 11.17
CA PRO A 42 11.40 17.87 11.43
C PRO A 42 10.68 16.66 12.04
N LEU A 43 10.87 15.48 11.45
CA LEU A 43 10.30 14.23 11.93
C LEU A 43 11.29 13.50 12.87
N PRO A 44 10.81 12.67 13.81
CA PRO A 44 11.65 11.99 14.80
C PRO A 44 12.60 10.94 14.19
N GLY A 45 12.33 10.48 12.96
CA GLY A 45 13.17 9.53 12.25
C GLY A 45 12.78 9.38 10.78
N PRO A 46 13.55 8.59 10.02
CA PRO A 46 13.24 8.25 8.63
C PRO A 46 11.96 7.40 8.50
N GLY A 47 11.38 7.41 7.31
CA GLY A 47 10.20 6.63 6.93
C GLY A 47 9.85 6.86 5.45
N THR A 48 9.13 5.93 4.84
CA THR A 48 8.77 5.99 3.41
C THR A 48 7.27 5.92 3.15
N SER A 49 6.45 5.88 4.20
CA SER A 49 4.99 6.01 4.06
C SER A 49 4.59 7.31 3.38
N CYS A 50 3.49 7.27 2.61
CA CYS A 50 2.79 8.48 2.23
C CYS A 50 2.03 9.06 3.44
N PRO A 51 1.81 10.39 3.51
CA PRO A 51 0.91 10.97 4.48
C PRO A 51 -0.54 10.59 4.18
N ILE A 52 -1.35 10.42 5.23
CA ILE A 52 -2.80 10.45 5.14
C ILE A 52 -3.35 11.69 5.85
N VAL A 53 -4.49 12.21 5.39
CA VAL A 53 -5.17 13.37 5.99
C VAL A 53 -6.55 12.93 6.44
N VAL A 54 -6.88 13.17 7.71
CA VAL A 54 -8.18 12.82 8.30
C VAL A 54 -8.55 13.87 9.33
N GLY A 55 -9.65 14.59 9.10
CA GLY A 55 -10.23 15.49 10.11
C GLY A 55 -9.29 16.58 10.60
N GLY A 56 -8.54 17.22 9.69
CA GLY A 56 -7.58 18.28 10.03
C GLY A 56 -6.25 17.78 10.59
N LYS A 57 -5.99 16.47 10.52
CA LYS A 57 -4.76 15.83 11.02
C LYS A 57 -4.03 15.12 9.89
N VAL A 58 -2.70 15.24 9.89
CA VAL A 58 -1.82 14.48 9.00
C VAL A 58 -1.20 13.32 9.79
N PHE A 59 -1.25 12.11 9.24
CA PHE A 59 -0.60 10.94 9.82
C PHE A 59 0.50 10.39 8.92
N LEU A 60 1.64 10.08 9.52
CA LEU A 60 2.83 9.53 8.86
C LEU A 60 3.47 8.46 9.75
N THR A 61 4.25 7.57 9.14
CA THR A 61 5.07 6.62 9.88
C THR A 61 6.56 6.94 9.78
N SER A 62 7.29 6.60 10.83
CA SER A 62 8.75 6.64 10.86
C SER A 62 9.29 5.49 11.70
N TYR A 63 10.62 5.35 11.77
CA TYR A 63 11.28 4.45 12.71
C TYR A 63 12.49 5.11 13.37
N THR A 64 12.85 4.63 14.57
CA THR A 64 13.91 5.19 15.42
C THR A 64 14.72 4.09 16.09
N GLY A 65 15.85 4.47 16.70
CA GLY A 65 16.68 3.61 17.55
C GLY A 65 17.58 2.61 16.83
N PHE A 66 17.12 2.01 15.74
CA PHE A 66 17.88 1.09 14.88
C PHE A 66 17.68 1.38 13.38
N GLY A 67 18.73 1.19 12.58
CA GLY A 67 18.71 1.39 11.12
C GLY A 67 18.56 2.85 10.67
N VAL A 68 18.86 3.81 11.55
CA VAL A 68 18.72 5.25 11.25
C VAL A 68 19.91 5.77 10.44
N SER A 69 21.06 5.10 10.49
CA SER A 69 22.24 5.35 9.64
C SER A 69 22.78 4.01 9.11
N GLU A 70 23.26 4.01 7.87
CA GLU A 70 23.82 2.81 7.22
C GLU A 70 25.17 2.39 7.82
N ASP A 71 26.00 3.35 8.19
CA ASP A 71 27.33 3.13 8.76
C ASP A 71 27.27 2.67 10.24
N GLN A 72 26.26 3.11 10.98
CA GLN A 72 26.08 2.80 12.40
C GLN A 72 24.60 2.48 12.68
N PRO A 73 24.13 1.28 12.28
CA PRO A 73 22.72 0.93 12.39
C PRO A 73 22.23 0.87 13.84
N GLY A 74 23.11 0.72 14.83
CA GLY A 74 22.74 0.68 16.25
C GLY A 74 22.34 -0.71 16.73
N ASP A 75 21.57 -0.75 17.80
CA ASP A 75 21.11 -1.99 18.46
C ASP A 75 19.70 -2.36 17.97
N PRO A 76 19.49 -3.53 17.32
CA PRO A 76 18.18 -3.97 16.87
C PRO A 76 17.11 -3.97 17.97
N ALA A 77 17.49 -4.22 19.23
CA ALA A 77 16.57 -4.21 20.37
C ALA A 77 15.98 -2.82 20.67
N LYS A 78 16.55 -1.77 20.09
CA LYS A 78 16.08 -0.38 20.21
C LYS A 78 15.19 0.06 19.05
N LEU A 79 14.91 -0.82 18.07
CA LEU A 79 14.01 -0.46 16.97
C LEU A 79 12.62 -0.13 17.51
N GLU A 80 12.15 1.08 17.19
CA GLU A 80 10.76 1.48 17.38
C GLU A 80 10.20 2.00 16.05
N ARG A 81 8.95 1.67 15.78
CA ARG A 81 8.18 2.22 14.66
C ARG A 81 7.16 3.20 15.22
N VAL A 82 7.06 4.37 14.63
CA VAL A 82 6.34 5.51 15.20
C VAL A 82 5.21 5.92 14.28
N LEU A 83 4.00 6.00 14.81
CA LEU A 83 2.90 6.74 14.19
C LEU A 83 2.98 8.20 14.67
N ILE A 84 3.04 9.12 13.73
CA ILE A 84 3.13 10.56 13.98
C ILE A 84 1.81 11.19 13.57
N CYS A 85 1.25 12.03 14.43
CA CYS A 85 0.13 12.89 14.11
C CYS A 85 0.57 14.35 14.12
N LEU A 86 0.32 15.06 13.03
CA LEU A 86 0.53 16.49 12.90
C LEU A 86 -0.81 17.20 12.71
N ASP A 87 -0.87 18.45 13.15
CA ASP A 87 -1.93 19.38 12.79
C ASP A 87 -1.75 19.80 11.32
N GLU A 88 -2.78 19.65 10.50
CA GLU A 88 -2.70 19.92 9.06
C GLU A 88 -2.40 21.39 8.76
N ALA A 89 -2.98 22.31 9.53
CA ALA A 89 -2.85 23.74 9.28
C ALA A 89 -1.46 24.30 9.64
N SER A 90 -0.88 23.84 10.76
CA SER A 90 0.37 24.38 11.29
C SER A 90 1.58 23.48 11.05
N GLY A 91 1.38 22.20 10.72
CA GLY A 91 2.44 21.20 10.67
C GLY A 91 2.96 20.81 12.06
N LYS A 92 2.39 21.31 13.16
CA LYS A 92 2.86 20.98 14.51
C LYS A 92 2.57 19.52 14.82
N ILE A 93 3.56 18.80 15.35
CA ILE A 93 3.36 17.46 15.90
C ILE A 93 2.41 17.56 17.10
N LEU A 94 1.25 16.92 16.99
CA LEU A 94 0.26 16.82 18.06
C LEU A 94 0.62 15.71 19.03
N TRP A 95 1.01 14.54 18.49
CA TRP A 95 1.45 13.40 19.26
C TRP A 95 2.26 12.42 18.42
N GLN A 96 2.97 11.53 19.11
CA GLN A 96 3.71 10.40 18.53
C GLN A 96 3.42 9.14 19.34
N ARG A 97 3.32 7.98 18.68
CA ARG A 97 3.15 6.68 19.33
C ARG A 97 4.14 5.68 18.78
N ALA A 98 5.02 5.21 19.64
CA ALA A 98 6.03 4.21 19.33
C ALA A 98 5.49 2.80 19.58
N VAL A 99 5.81 1.88 18.68
CA VAL A 99 5.56 0.45 18.77
C VAL A 99 6.91 -0.23 18.64
N LYS A 100 7.28 -1.02 19.65
CA LYS A 100 8.56 -1.73 19.67
C LYS A 100 8.63 -2.76 18.54
N GLY A 101 9.83 -2.94 17.99
CA GLY A 101 10.13 -4.05 17.10
C GLY A 101 10.01 -5.41 17.79
N VAL A 102 10.23 -6.47 17.02
CA VAL A 102 10.30 -7.85 17.52
C VAL A 102 11.75 -8.31 17.60
N ASP A 103 12.04 -9.31 18.43
CA ASP A 103 13.41 -9.81 18.62
C ASP A 103 14.02 -10.36 17.32
N ASN A 104 13.19 -10.92 16.42
CA ASN A 104 13.62 -11.51 15.15
C ASN A 104 13.45 -10.57 13.95
N GLU A 105 13.81 -9.30 14.10
CA GLU A 105 13.70 -8.30 13.04
C GLU A 105 14.69 -8.54 11.88
N ASP A 106 14.34 -8.07 10.68
CA ASP A 106 15.27 -8.08 9.54
C ASP A 106 16.47 -7.14 9.79
N ARG A 107 17.66 -7.56 9.37
CA ARG A 107 18.88 -6.76 9.51
C ARG A 107 18.84 -5.56 8.57
N PHE A 108 19.32 -4.40 9.03
CA PHE A 108 19.42 -3.20 8.21
C PHE A 108 20.53 -3.35 7.15
N GLN A 109 20.20 -3.97 6.02
CA GLN A 109 21.13 -4.28 4.92
C GLN A 109 20.37 -4.47 3.60
N GLY A 110 21.09 -4.35 2.48
CA GLY A 110 20.51 -4.56 1.14
C GLY A 110 19.35 -3.60 0.85
N TYR A 111 18.32 -4.07 0.16
CA TYR A 111 17.18 -3.22 -0.23
C TYR A 111 16.41 -2.63 0.96
N LEU A 112 16.49 -3.24 2.16
CA LEU A 112 15.86 -2.69 3.36
C LEU A 112 16.41 -1.30 3.72
N THR A 113 17.66 -0.98 3.40
CA THR A 113 18.22 0.36 3.71
C THR A 113 17.60 1.46 2.86
N SER A 114 17.00 1.12 1.72
CA SER A 114 16.36 2.09 0.81
C SER A 114 15.00 2.58 1.30
N HIS A 115 14.34 1.86 2.21
CA HIS A 115 13.00 2.22 2.70
C HIS A 115 12.81 2.09 4.22
N GLY A 116 13.69 1.34 4.88
CA GLY A 116 13.71 1.15 6.33
C GLY A 116 12.53 0.33 6.85
N TYR A 117 12.17 0.56 8.11
CA TYR A 117 11.24 -0.28 8.86
C TYR A 117 9.80 0.26 8.92
N ALA A 118 9.53 1.41 8.29
CA ALA A 118 8.25 2.11 8.33
C ALA A 118 7.78 2.54 6.93
N SER A 119 7.60 1.56 6.04
CA SER A 119 7.18 1.80 4.66
C SER A 119 5.67 1.86 4.48
N SER A 120 4.91 1.14 5.31
CA SER A 120 3.46 1.06 5.18
C SER A 120 2.80 2.41 5.48
N THR A 121 1.94 2.84 4.57
CA THR A 121 1.09 4.03 4.76
C THR A 121 -0.08 3.69 5.67
N PRO A 122 -0.40 4.51 6.70
CA PRO A 122 -1.59 4.28 7.52
C PRO A 122 -2.88 4.30 6.69
N ALA A 123 -3.95 3.74 7.24
CA ALA A 123 -5.30 3.86 6.68
C ALA A 123 -6.28 4.29 7.77
N SER A 124 -7.40 4.89 7.39
CA SER A 124 -8.41 5.36 8.35
C SER A 124 -9.83 5.09 7.86
N ASP A 125 -10.72 4.83 8.82
CA ASP A 125 -12.17 4.78 8.65
C ASP A 125 -12.84 6.14 8.97
N GLY A 126 -12.05 7.18 9.26
CA GLY A 126 -12.51 8.50 9.70
C GLY A 126 -12.54 8.69 11.23
N GLU A 127 -12.54 7.60 12.00
CA GLU A 127 -12.54 7.63 13.48
C GLU A 127 -11.26 7.06 14.07
N ARG A 128 -10.62 6.14 13.35
CA ARG A 128 -9.47 5.35 13.78
C ARG A 128 -8.38 5.40 12.71
N VAL A 129 -7.14 5.26 13.15
CA VAL A 129 -5.97 5.11 12.27
C VAL A 129 -5.37 3.73 12.47
N TYR A 130 -5.21 3.01 11.37
CA TYR A 130 -4.69 1.66 11.29
C TYR A 130 -3.32 1.68 10.64
N VAL A 131 -2.35 1.01 11.25
CA VAL A 131 -0.97 0.98 10.76
C VAL A 131 -0.46 -0.45 10.75
N LEU A 132 0.16 -0.87 9.65
CA LEU A 132 0.95 -2.10 9.59
C LEU A 132 2.42 -1.77 9.82
N PHE A 133 2.97 -2.26 10.93
CA PHE A 133 4.38 -2.10 11.28
C PHE A 133 5.19 -3.37 11.01
N GLY A 134 4.91 -4.01 9.87
CA GLY A 134 5.54 -5.26 9.46
C GLY A 134 5.41 -6.34 10.52
N LYS A 135 6.54 -6.92 10.93
CA LYS A 135 6.61 -7.94 11.99
C LYS A 135 6.08 -7.47 13.35
N ALA A 136 6.11 -6.16 13.63
CA ALA A 136 5.52 -5.63 14.85
C ALA A 136 3.98 -5.69 14.81
N GLY A 137 3.37 -5.98 13.67
CA GLY A 137 1.94 -6.25 13.54
C GLY A 137 1.11 -5.03 13.15
N VAL A 138 -0.21 -5.19 13.26
CA VAL A 138 -1.22 -4.18 12.92
C VAL A 138 -1.72 -3.53 14.21
N VAL A 139 -1.75 -2.20 14.21
CA VAL A 139 -2.13 -1.41 15.39
C VAL A 139 -3.22 -0.42 15.01
N ALA A 140 -4.20 -0.25 15.89
CA ALA A 140 -5.20 0.80 15.76
C ALA A 140 -5.06 1.84 16.87
N PHE A 141 -5.22 3.09 16.47
CA PHE A 141 -5.32 4.24 17.35
C PHE A 141 -6.60 5.01 17.06
N ASP A 142 -7.13 5.76 18.03
CA ASP A 142 -8.03 6.88 17.72
C ASP A 142 -7.25 8.10 17.20
N LEU A 143 -7.94 9.17 16.83
CA LEU A 143 -7.33 10.39 16.30
C LEU A 143 -6.53 11.18 17.35
N GLU A 144 -6.72 10.87 18.63
CA GLU A 144 -6.04 11.43 19.79
C GLU A 144 -4.79 10.60 20.20
N GLY A 145 -4.56 9.49 19.50
CA GLY A 145 -3.40 8.63 19.68
C GLY A 145 -3.55 7.62 20.81
N GLN A 146 -4.75 7.37 21.34
CA GLN A 146 -4.97 6.25 22.24
C GLN A 146 -4.94 4.95 21.43
N GLN A 147 -4.07 4.01 21.82
CA GLN A 147 -4.06 2.68 21.23
C GLN A 147 -5.35 1.96 21.61
N LEU A 148 -6.06 1.45 20.60
CA LEU A 148 -7.33 0.73 20.75
C LEU A 148 -7.08 -0.79 20.77
N TRP A 149 -6.25 -1.27 19.86
CA TRP A 149 -5.86 -2.68 19.78
C TRP A 149 -4.55 -2.85 19.01
N HIS A 150 -3.90 -4.01 19.21
CA HIS A 150 -2.64 -4.39 18.56
C HIS A 150 -2.64 -5.90 18.32
N LYS A 151 -2.39 -6.33 17.07
CA LYS A 151 -2.45 -7.74 16.65
C LYS A 151 -1.25 -8.10 15.78
N SER A 152 -0.72 -9.30 15.94
CA SER A 152 0.31 -9.82 15.05
C SER A 152 -0.32 -10.38 13.77
N VAL A 153 0.38 -10.21 12.64
CA VAL A 153 0.09 -10.91 11.38
C VAL A 153 1.12 -12.01 11.09
N GLY A 154 2.15 -12.14 11.93
CA GLY A 154 3.32 -12.99 11.75
C GLY A 154 4.61 -12.22 11.99
N THR A 155 5.71 -12.94 12.15
CA THR A 155 7.07 -12.38 12.30
C THR A 155 8.05 -12.99 11.29
N GLY A 156 7.52 -13.63 10.24
CA GLY A 156 8.30 -14.13 9.13
C GLY A 156 8.98 -13.00 8.35
N SER A 157 9.91 -13.39 7.48
CA SER A 157 10.55 -12.49 6.54
C SER A 157 10.22 -12.94 5.12
N GLY A 158 9.93 -11.98 4.26
CA GLY A 158 9.84 -12.21 2.83
C GLY A 158 11.21 -12.49 2.21
N MET A 159 11.25 -12.44 0.88
CA MET A 159 12.46 -12.66 0.11
C MET A 159 13.61 -11.78 0.60
N SER A 160 14.75 -12.42 0.88
CA SER A 160 16.03 -11.78 1.19
C SER A 160 15.99 -10.75 2.34
N GLY A 161 14.98 -10.79 3.22
CA GLY A 161 14.87 -9.87 4.36
C GLY A 161 14.63 -8.42 3.95
N TRP A 162 13.92 -8.17 2.85
CA TRP A 162 13.61 -6.80 2.38
C TRP A 162 12.48 -6.13 3.16
N GLY A 163 12.01 -6.71 4.27
CA GLY A 163 10.98 -6.13 5.10
C GLY A 163 9.60 -6.03 4.42
N SER A 164 8.83 -5.03 4.85
CA SER A 164 7.40 -4.89 4.62
C SER A 164 7.09 -3.57 3.90
N ALA A 165 6.09 -3.58 3.03
CA ALA A 165 5.70 -2.38 2.29
C ALA A 165 4.20 -2.26 1.96
N ALA A 166 3.42 -3.35 2.03
CA ALA A 166 1.99 -3.27 1.81
C ALA A 166 1.31 -2.41 2.88
N SER A 167 0.37 -1.56 2.46
CA SER A 167 -0.40 -0.72 3.37
C SER A 167 -1.74 -1.39 3.73
N PRO A 168 -2.27 -1.19 4.96
CA PRO A 168 -3.63 -1.58 5.29
C PRO A 168 -4.64 -0.83 4.41
N ILE A 169 -5.81 -1.43 4.24
CA ILE A 169 -6.96 -0.77 3.61
C ILE A 169 -8.21 -0.98 4.46
N VAL A 170 -9.17 -0.06 4.33
CA VAL A 170 -10.46 -0.16 5.02
C VAL A 170 -11.55 -0.54 4.02
N TYR A 171 -12.35 -1.55 4.37
CA TYR A 171 -13.56 -1.91 3.66
C TYR A 171 -14.70 -2.14 4.66
N LYS A 172 -15.72 -1.29 4.66
CA LYS A 172 -16.77 -1.27 5.68
C LYS A 172 -16.14 -1.20 7.09
N ASN A 173 -16.40 -2.17 7.95
CA ASN A 173 -15.80 -2.26 9.28
C ASN A 173 -14.52 -3.12 9.31
N LEU A 174 -13.99 -3.55 8.15
CA LEU A 174 -12.82 -4.42 8.08
C LEU A 174 -11.56 -3.63 7.76
N VAL A 175 -10.47 -3.99 8.45
CA VAL A 175 -9.11 -3.57 8.13
C VAL A 175 -8.43 -4.75 7.46
N ILE A 176 -8.15 -4.61 6.17
CA ILE A 176 -7.55 -5.67 5.34
C ILE A 176 -6.06 -5.40 5.18
N VAL A 177 -5.24 -6.44 5.36
CA VAL A 177 -3.78 -6.37 5.33
C VAL A 177 -3.22 -7.46 4.44
N ASN A 178 -2.32 -7.07 3.53
CA ASN A 178 -1.45 -8.00 2.83
C ASN A 178 -0.19 -8.23 3.66
N ALA A 179 -0.11 -9.38 4.33
CA ALA A 179 1.01 -9.78 5.17
C ALA A 179 1.91 -10.80 4.43
N SER A 180 2.27 -10.47 3.19
CA SER A 180 3.06 -11.32 2.31
C SER A 180 4.43 -11.67 2.89
N SER A 181 5.14 -10.68 3.43
CA SER A 181 6.44 -10.87 4.08
C SER A 181 6.34 -11.59 5.42
N GLU A 182 5.32 -11.28 6.22
CA GLU A 182 5.22 -11.75 7.60
C GLU A 182 4.69 -13.19 7.69
N ASN A 183 3.80 -13.59 6.77
CA ASN A 183 3.05 -14.85 6.89
C ASN A 183 2.34 -15.30 5.59
N THR A 184 2.77 -14.83 4.42
CA THR A 184 2.22 -15.22 3.09
C THR A 184 0.69 -15.33 3.06
N ALA A 185 0.02 -14.31 3.61
CA ALA A 185 -1.44 -14.33 3.75
C ALA A 185 -2.06 -12.94 3.70
N LEU A 186 -3.34 -12.90 3.28
CA LEU A 186 -4.21 -11.77 3.52
C LEU A 186 -4.94 -11.95 4.85
N TYR A 187 -5.13 -10.86 5.58
CA TYR A 187 -5.90 -10.81 6.82
C TYR A 187 -7.01 -9.77 6.71
N ALA A 188 -8.14 -10.01 7.38
CA ALA A 188 -9.04 -8.96 7.79
C ALA A 188 -9.28 -8.98 9.29
N PHE A 189 -9.27 -7.80 9.88
CA PHE A 189 -9.61 -7.56 11.27
C PHE A 189 -10.87 -6.69 11.35
N ASP A 190 -11.70 -6.94 12.36
CA ASP A 190 -12.76 -6.00 12.72
C ASP A 190 -12.10 -4.70 13.22
N GLY A 191 -12.40 -3.58 12.58
CA GLY A 191 -11.73 -2.31 12.80
C GLY A 191 -11.92 -1.73 14.19
N LYS A 192 -12.97 -2.14 14.92
CA LYS A 192 -13.23 -1.69 16.28
C LYS A 192 -12.49 -2.54 17.32
N THR A 193 -12.46 -3.85 17.15
CA THR A 193 -11.97 -4.80 18.17
C THR A 193 -10.60 -5.38 17.86
N GLY A 194 -10.15 -5.32 16.61
CA GLY A 194 -8.96 -6.00 16.12
C GLY A 194 -9.13 -7.52 16.06
N ASN A 195 -10.33 -8.06 16.26
CA ASN A 195 -10.54 -9.51 16.13
C ASN A 195 -10.39 -9.92 14.67
N GLN A 196 -9.61 -10.97 14.42
CA GLN A 196 -9.47 -11.53 13.07
C GLN A 196 -10.83 -12.04 12.60
N VAL A 197 -11.32 -11.51 11.49
CA VAL A 197 -12.57 -11.94 10.84
C VAL A 197 -12.28 -13.06 9.86
N TRP A 198 -11.24 -12.92 9.04
CA TRP A 198 -10.79 -13.96 8.13
C TRP A 198 -9.28 -13.88 7.88
N LYS A 199 -8.71 -15.00 7.42
CA LYS A 199 -7.33 -15.14 6.94
C LYS A 199 -7.35 -15.99 5.67
N SER A 200 -6.65 -15.53 4.64
CA SER A 200 -6.50 -16.25 3.36
C SER A 200 -5.01 -16.49 3.10
N PRO A 201 -4.49 -17.67 3.48
CA PRO A 201 -3.10 -18.04 3.20
C PRO A 201 -2.91 -18.35 1.71
N ALA A 202 -1.81 -17.89 1.14
CA ALA A 202 -1.44 -18.19 -0.23
C ALA A 202 0.07 -18.02 -0.44
N GLU A 203 0.77 -19.13 -0.68
CA GLU A 203 2.23 -19.14 -0.88
C GLU A 203 2.67 -18.24 -2.05
N SER A 204 1.86 -18.10 -3.10
CA SER A 204 2.16 -17.21 -4.23
C SER A 204 2.10 -15.71 -3.88
N LEU A 205 1.67 -15.33 -2.67
CA LEU A 205 1.84 -13.96 -2.16
C LEU A 205 3.29 -13.65 -1.79
N TYR A 206 4.17 -14.65 -1.73
CA TYR A 206 5.59 -14.43 -1.49
C TYR A 206 6.17 -13.44 -2.52
N GLY A 207 6.80 -12.36 -2.06
CA GLY A 207 7.32 -11.29 -2.92
C GLY A 207 6.27 -10.27 -3.40
N CYS A 208 5.02 -10.35 -2.94
CA CYS A 208 3.96 -9.44 -3.35
C CYS A 208 3.75 -8.32 -2.32
N TRP A 209 4.46 -7.20 -2.48
CA TRP A 209 4.36 -6.04 -1.57
C TRP A 209 3.23 -5.05 -1.91
N GLY A 210 2.46 -5.31 -2.97
CA GLY A 210 1.36 -4.46 -3.41
C GLY A 210 0.28 -4.27 -2.33
N THR A 211 -0.23 -3.04 -2.23
CA THR A 211 -1.44 -2.73 -1.46
C THR A 211 -2.67 -3.13 -2.28
N PRO A 212 -3.60 -3.93 -1.75
CA PRO A 212 -4.79 -4.34 -2.50
C PRO A 212 -5.70 -3.16 -2.89
N LEU A 213 -6.36 -3.28 -4.03
CA LEU A 213 -7.37 -2.34 -4.52
C LEU A 213 -8.76 -2.89 -4.28
N LEU A 214 -9.70 -2.04 -3.88
CA LEU A 214 -11.12 -2.40 -3.87
C LEU A 214 -11.70 -1.96 -5.21
N MET A 215 -12.27 -2.89 -5.97
CA MET A 215 -12.84 -2.60 -7.27
C MET A 215 -14.26 -3.13 -7.38
N GLU A 216 -15.16 -2.31 -7.91
CA GLU A 216 -16.50 -2.78 -8.29
C GLU A 216 -16.40 -3.59 -9.58
N ALA A 217 -16.72 -4.88 -9.52
CA ALA A 217 -16.78 -5.76 -10.68
C ALA A 217 -18.07 -5.54 -11.49
N GLU A 218 -18.09 -6.02 -12.74
CA GLU A 218 -19.30 -6.05 -13.57
C GLU A 218 -20.42 -6.80 -12.81
N GLY A 219 -21.47 -6.08 -12.42
CA GLY A 219 -22.53 -6.60 -11.54
C GLY A 219 -22.58 -6.01 -10.12
N LYS A 220 -21.80 -4.96 -9.84
CA LYS A 220 -21.83 -4.13 -8.61
C LYS A 220 -21.36 -4.81 -7.31
N LYS A 221 -20.65 -5.93 -7.40
CA LYS A 221 -20.00 -6.52 -6.23
C LYS A 221 -18.60 -5.92 -6.09
N THR A 222 -18.25 -5.43 -4.90
CA THR A 222 -16.88 -5.02 -4.59
C THR A 222 -16.01 -6.26 -4.40
N GLU A 223 -14.88 -6.29 -5.09
CA GLU A 223 -13.84 -7.31 -5.01
C GLU A 223 -12.53 -6.68 -4.50
N LEU A 224 -11.75 -7.47 -3.78
CA LEU A 224 -10.40 -7.14 -3.36
C LEU A 224 -9.44 -7.68 -4.43
N VAL A 225 -8.71 -6.79 -5.10
CA VAL A 225 -7.85 -7.13 -6.24
C VAL A 225 -6.39 -6.90 -5.90
N LEU A 226 -5.54 -7.86 -6.24
CA LEU A 226 -4.10 -7.82 -5.96
C LEU A 226 -3.31 -8.42 -7.13
N ALA A 227 -2.20 -7.77 -7.50
CA ALA A 227 -1.22 -8.38 -8.40
C ALA A 227 -0.32 -9.33 -7.61
N VAL A 228 -0.11 -10.53 -8.17
CA VAL A 228 0.85 -11.51 -7.69
C VAL A 228 1.77 -11.93 -8.84
N GLY A 229 2.85 -12.65 -8.55
CA GLY A 229 3.83 -13.03 -9.57
C GLY A 229 3.16 -13.79 -10.73
N GLY A 230 3.09 -13.17 -11.91
CA GLY A 230 2.47 -13.75 -13.10
C GLY A 230 0.96 -13.56 -13.24
N GLU A 231 0.24 -13.13 -12.20
CA GLU A 231 -1.23 -13.17 -12.17
C GLU A 231 -1.84 -11.94 -11.49
N VAL A 232 -3.12 -11.70 -11.74
CA VAL A 232 -3.96 -10.81 -10.95
C VAL A 232 -5.04 -11.64 -10.29
N TRP A 233 -5.24 -11.45 -8.99
CA TRP A 233 -6.20 -12.20 -8.18
C TRP A 233 -7.34 -11.32 -7.71
N GLY A 234 -8.54 -11.91 -7.66
CA GLY A 234 -9.72 -11.33 -7.04
C GLY A 234 -10.18 -12.15 -5.82
N PHE A 235 -10.54 -11.45 -4.75
CA PHE A 235 -11.09 -12.03 -3.52
C PHE A 235 -12.37 -11.33 -3.11
N ASP A 236 -13.20 -12.02 -2.34
CA ASP A 236 -14.32 -11.42 -1.63
C ASP A 236 -13.80 -10.70 -0.37
N PRO A 237 -13.91 -9.37 -0.27
CA PRO A 237 -13.38 -8.62 0.87
C PRO A 237 -14.10 -8.92 2.19
N GLU A 238 -15.32 -9.46 2.17
CA GLU A 238 -16.11 -9.73 3.39
C GLU A 238 -15.67 -11.00 4.11
N ASN A 239 -15.19 -11.99 3.37
CA ASN A 239 -14.90 -13.33 3.91
C ASN A 239 -13.54 -13.90 3.47
N GLY A 240 -12.78 -13.17 2.65
CA GLY A 240 -11.46 -13.57 2.19
C GLY A 240 -11.46 -14.68 1.15
N LYS A 241 -12.63 -15.11 0.65
CA LYS A 241 -12.72 -16.19 -0.33
C LYS A 241 -12.07 -15.77 -1.65
N PHE A 242 -11.14 -16.58 -2.13
CA PHE A 242 -10.60 -16.47 -3.49
C PHE A 242 -11.73 -16.62 -4.53
N LEU A 243 -11.78 -15.70 -5.48
CA LEU A 243 -12.83 -15.65 -6.49
C LEU A 243 -12.33 -16.06 -7.87
N TRP A 244 -11.23 -15.47 -8.32
CA TRP A 244 -10.71 -15.66 -9.67
C TRP A 244 -9.23 -15.28 -9.76
N PHE A 245 -8.55 -15.78 -10.79
CA PHE A 245 -7.26 -15.28 -11.24
C PHE A 245 -7.22 -15.08 -12.76
N CYS A 246 -6.38 -14.16 -13.19
CA CYS A 246 -6.01 -13.96 -14.59
C CYS A 246 -4.49 -14.05 -14.71
N GLU A 247 -3.98 -14.97 -15.53
CA GLU A 247 -2.58 -14.95 -15.92
C GLU A 247 -2.29 -13.70 -16.77
N THR A 248 -1.16 -13.07 -16.53
CA THR A 248 -0.76 -11.81 -17.19
C THR A 248 0.65 -11.92 -17.77
N ILE A 249 1.62 -11.25 -17.16
CA ILE A 249 3.00 -11.22 -17.59
C ILE A 249 3.76 -12.21 -16.72
N GLY A 250 4.18 -13.34 -17.31
CA GLY A 250 5.12 -14.24 -16.65
C GLY A 250 6.47 -13.56 -16.41
N GLY A 251 7.12 -13.92 -15.30
CA GLY A 251 8.38 -13.29 -14.85
C GLY A 251 8.15 -12.09 -13.94
N GLY A 252 9.05 -11.89 -12.97
CA GLY A 252 8.91 -10.86 -11.93
C GLY A 252 8.06 -11.32 -10.75
N ALA A 253 8.69 -11.72 -9.64
CA ALA A 253 8.02 -12.03 -8.38
C ALA A 253 7.60 -10.76 -7.60
N ILE A 254 8.03 -9.59 -8.06
CA ILE A 254 7.91 -8.31 -7.35
C ILE A 254 6.71 -7.54 -7.91
N CYS A 255 5.61 -7.51 -7.15
CA CYS A 255 4.37 -6.90 -7.60
C CYS A 255 4.09 -5.58 -6.89
N SER A 256 3.87 -4.52 -7.67
CA SER A 256 3.40 -3.22 -7.18
C SER A 256 1.89 -3.23 -6.98
N SER A 257 1.33 -2.16 -6.37
CA SER A 257 -0.12 -2.01 -6.25
C SER A 257 -0.76 -1.80 -7.63
N VAL A 258 -1.86 -2.50 -7.90
CA VAL A 258 -2.69 -2.28 -9.10
C VAL A 258 -3.43 -0.95 -9.01
N VAL A 259 -3.81 -0.40 -10.17
CA VAL A 259 -4.77 0.70 -10.28
C VAL A 259 -5.93 0.29 -11.15
N GLY A 260 -7.08 0.93 -11.04
CA GLY A 260 -8.23 0.55 -11.85
C GLY A 260 -9.36 1.56 -11.82
N GLU A 261 -10.19 1.49 -12.86
CA GLU A 261 -11.42 2.24 -13.02
C GLU A 261 -12.37 1.43 -13.90
N GLY A 262 -13.68 1.53 -13.65
CA GLY A 262 -14.69 0.95 -14.53
C GLY A 262 -14.62 -0.58 -14.68
N GLY A 263 -14.20 -1.30 -13.64
CA GLY A 263 -14.09 -2.77 -13.66
C GLY A 263 -12.88 -3.30 -14.45
N ILE A 264 -11.91 -2.43 -14.77
CA ILE A 264 -10.62 -2.83 -15.35
C ILE A 264 -9.52 -2.43 -14.39
N VAL A 265 -8.59 -3.36 -14.14
CA VAL A 265 -7.37 -3.11 -13.38
C VAL A 265 -6.15 -3.19 -14.29
N TYR A 266 -5.15 -2.40 -13.93
CA TYR A 266 -3.92 -2.20 -14.64
C TYR A 266 -2.75 -2.44 -13.71
N LEU A 267 -1.72 -3.10 -14.24
CA LEU A 267 -0.45 -3.29 -13.56
C LEU A 267 0.72 -2.99 -14.50
N VAL A 268 1.80 -2.51 -13.89
CA VAL A 268 3.13 -2.44 -14.50
C VAL A 268 4.06 -3.20 -13.56
N THR A 269 4.79 -4.16 -14.10
CA THR A 269 5.68 -5.04 -13.34
C THR A 269 6.99 -5.27 -14.08
N GLY A 270 8.01 -5.67 -13.34
CA GLY A 270 9.34 -5.93 -13.85
C GLY A 270 10.21 -6.61 -12.80
N GLY A 271 11.31 -7.20 -13.27
CA GLY A 271 12.30 -7.79 -12.41
C GLY A 271 13.04 -8.96 -13.07
N PRO A 272 13.76 -9.76 -12.27
CA PRO A 272 14.37 -10.98 -12.79
C PRO A 272 13.31 -11.88 -13.43
N GLY A 273 13.55 -12.28 -14.67
CA GLY A 273 12.66 -13.19 -15.42
C GLY A 273 11.64 -12.52 -16.34
N GLY A 274 11.51 -11.18 -16.34
CA GLY A 274 10.66 -10.47 -17.29
C GLY A 274 9.99 -9.23 -16.71
N GLY A 275 9.16 -8.58 -17.53
CA GLY A 275 8.40 -7.40 -17.15
C GLY A 275 7.42 -7.01 -18.25
N GLY A 276 6.45 -6.18 -17.89
CA GLY A 276 5.38 -5.80 -18.78
C GLY A 276 4.39 -4.84 -18.14
N ALA A 277 3.39 -4.46 -18.93
CA ALA A 277 2.13 -3.92 -18.46
C ALA A 277 0.97 -4.79 -18.94
N ALA A 278 -0.11 -4.83 -18.17
CA ALA A 278 -1.32 -5.57 -18.54
C ALA A 278 -2.58 -4.85 -18.06
N ALA A 279 -3.70 -5.15 -18.72
CA ALA A 279 -5.04 -4.80 -18.29
C ALA A 279 -5.92 -6.04 -18.16
N VAL A 280 -6.65 -6.11 -17.06
CA VAL A 280 -7.49 -7.25 -16.69
C VAL A 280 -8.86 -6.75 -16.27
N ARG A 281 -9.93 -7.33 -16.82
CA ARG A 281 -11.30 -7.10 -16.36
C ARG A 281 -11.50 -7.78 -15.00
N THR A 282 -12.18 -7.14 -14.07
CA THR A 282 -12.55 -7.74 -12.79
C THR A 282 -13.83 -8.57 -12.90
N GLY A 283 -14.03 -9.49 -11.95
CA GLY A 283 -15.16 -10.41 -11.94
C GLY A 283 -14.85 -11.80 -12.48
N GLY A 284 -15.89 -12.64 -12.54
CA GLY A 284 -15.80 -14.04 -12.95
C GLY A 284 -15.48 -15.01 -11.80
N ARG A 285 -15.07 -16.24 -12.16
CA ARG A 285 -14.74 -17.31 -11.21
C ARG A 285 -13.59 -18.17 -11.74
N ASP A 286 -12.73 -18.60 -10.83
CA ASP A 286 -11.58 -19.47 -11.08
C ASP A 286 -10.64 -18.84 -12.14
N ASP A 287 -10.17 -19.61 -13.12
CA ASP A 287 -9.34 -19.09 -14.21
C ASP A 287 -10.18 -18.26 -15.19
N VAL A 288 -9.95 -16.95 -15.20
CA VAL A 288 -10.62 -16.01 -16.10
C VAL A 288 -9.72 -15.50 -17.22
N THR A 289 -8.51 -16.06 -17.37
CA THR A 289 -7.47 -15.55 -18.29
C THR A 289 -7.98 -15.34 -19.71
N LYS A 290 -8.69 -16.32 -20.27
CA LYS A 290 -9.18 -16.25 -21.67
C LYS A 290 -10.26 -15.20 -21.89
N SER A 291 -11.02 -14.85 -20.85
CA SER A 291 -12.20 -13.98 -20.95
C SER A 291 -11.96 -12.57 -20.41
N HIS A 292 -10.99 -12.40 -19.51
CA HIS A 292 -10.80 -11.16 -18.75
C HIS A 292 -9.46 -10.46 -19.06
N LEU A 293 -8.50 -11.15 -19.70
CA LEU A 293 -7.29 -10.48 -20.18
C LEU A 293 -7.63 -9.53 -21.33
N VAL A 294 -7.46 -8.22 -21.11
CA VAL A 294 -7.79 -7.19 -22.12
C VAL A 294 -6.60 -7.00 -23.06
N TRP A 295 -5.41 -6.78 -22.50
CA TRP A 295 -4.16 -6.68 -23.26
C TRP A 295 -2.95 -6.96 -22.36
N VAL A 296 -1.84 -7.31 -23.01
CA VAL A 296 -0.50 -7.42 -22.39
C VAL A 296 0.51 -6.73 -23.31
N ASN A 297 1.35 -5.88 -22.74
CA ASN A 297 2.49 -5.28 -23.43
C ASN A 297 3.79 -5.63 -22.71
N ARG A 298 4.66 -6.42 -23.35
CA ARG A 298 5.97 -6.84 -22.82
C ARG A 298 7.13 -5.90 -23.17
N ARG A 299 6.86 -4.81 -23.92
CA ARG A 299 7.87 -3.83 -24.35
C ARG A 299 7.98 -2.65 -23.39
N VAL A 300 7.02 -2.49 -22.50
CA VAL A 300 7.00 -1.47 -21.45
C VAL A 300 7.04 -2.17 -20.10
N SER A 301 7.85 -1.67 -19.17
CA SER A 301 7.98 -2.25 -17.84
C SER A 301 8.52 -1.22 -16.86
N SER A 302 8.49 -1.59 -15.57
CA SER A 302 9.21 -0.89 -14.52
C SER A 302 9.49 -1.89 -13.39
N TYR A 303 10.61 -1.73 -12.69
CA TYR A 303 10.98 -2.64 -11.60
C TYR A 303 9.91 -2.70 -10.49
N ILE A 304 9.63 -1.58 -9.81
CA ILE A 304 8.60 -1.50 -8.75
C ILE A 304 7.90 -0.15 -8.84
N THR A 305 6.86 -0.05 -9.66
CA THR A 305 6.08 1.19 -9.77
C THR A 305 4.61 0.91 -9.95
N SER A 306 3.77 1.62 -9.20
CA SER A 306 2.32 1.64 -9.42
C SER A 306 1.96 2.84 -10.29
N PRO A 307 1.42 2.64 -11.50
CA PRO A 307 1.11 3.73 -12.42
C PRO A 307 0.00 4.62 -11.88
N VAL A 308 -0.27 5.75 -12.52
CA VAL A 308 -1.46 6.59 -12.29
C VAL A 308 -2.30 6.56 -13.57
N LEU A 309 -3.61 6.32 -13.43
CA LEU A 309 -4.57 6.37 -14.52
C LEU A 309 -5.16 7.78 -14.61
N VAL A 310 -5.02 8.44 -15.75
CA VAL A 310 -5.63 9.75 -16.01
C VAL A 310 -6.26 9.75 -17.40
N GLY A 311 -7.59 9.84 -17.44
CA GLY A 311 -8.34 9.66 -18.69
C GLY A 311 -8.04 8.29 -19.31
N ASP A 312 -7.68 8.29 -20.59
CA ASP A 312 -7.40 7.06 -21.35
C ASP A 312 -5.92 6.62 -21.29
N HIS A 313 -5.14 7.09 -20.30
CA HIS A 313 -3.69 6.85 -20.26
C HIS A 313 -3.18 6.46 -18.87
N LEU A 314 -2.17 5.57 -18.86
CA LEU A 314 -1.40 5.19 -17.68
C LEU A 314 -0.04 5.90 -17.70
N TYR A 315 0.33 6.52 -16.59
CA TYR A 315 1.58 7.26 -16.42
C TYR A 315 2.42 6.67 -15.30
N TRP A 316 3.73 6.57 -15.48
CA TRP A 316 4.67 6.21 -14.41
C TRP A 316 6.10 6.69 -14.71
N VAL A 317 6.94 6.75 -13.69
CA VAL A 317 8.38 6.96 -13.84
C VAL A 317 9.09 5.64 -13.56
N ASN A 318 9.97 5.19 -14.45
CA ASN A 318 10.72 3.95 -14.23
C ASN A 318 12.00 4.19 -13.41
N GLU A 319 12.69 3.10 -13.07
CA GLU A 319 13.93 3.11 -12.29
C GLU A 319 15.11 3.85 -12.95
N GLN A 320 15.00 4.19 -14.23
CA GLN A 320 15.96 5.00 -14.98
C GLN A 320 15.62 6.50 -14.98
N GLY A 321 14.54 6.89 -14.30
CA GLY A 321 14.06 8.27 -14.25
C GLY A 321 13.29 8.72 -15.49
N LEU A 322 12.86 7.80 -16.36
CA LEU A 322 12.09 8.11 -17.56
C LEU A 322 10.59 8.11 -17.25
N ALA A 323 9.90 9.18 -17.65
CA ALA A 323 8.44 9.24 -17.63
C ALA A 323 7.87 8.45 -18.82
N ASN A 324 6.94 7.55 -18.53
CA ASN A 324 6.28 6.68 -19.49
C ASN A 324 4.80 6.99 -19.55
N CYS A 325 4.21 6.77 -20.71
CA CYS A 325 2.78 6.88 -20.97
C CYS A 325 2.38 5.75 -21.91
N ILE A 326 1.26 5.09 -21.63
CA ILE A 326 0.61 4.15 -22.57
C ILE A 326 -0.90 4.35 -22.54
N SER A 327 -1.58 3.97 -23.61
CA SER A 327 -3.04 3.91 -23.64
C SER A 327 -3.55 2.86 -22.66
N SER A 328 -4.52 3.22 -21.81
CA SER A 328 -5.24 2.28 -20.95
C SER A 328 -6.14 1.33 -21.76
N LYS A 329 -6.46 1.67 -23.03
CA LYS A 329 -7.33 0.88 -23.91
C LYS A 329 -6.58 -0.19 -24.67
N THR A 330 -5.38 0.10 -25.18
CA THR A 330 -4.61 -0.83 -26.03
C THR A 330 -3.30 -1.31 -25.40
N GLY A 331 -2.78 -0.59 -24.41
CA GLY A 331 -1.46 -0.84 -23.83
C GLY A 331 -0.30 -0.30 -24.66
N ASP A 332 -0.56 0.41 -25.76
CA ASP A 332 0.49 0.97 -26.63
C ASP A 332 1.01 2.33 -26.13
N PRO A 333 2.30 2.66 -26.33
CA PRO A 333 2.86 3.98 -26.04
C PRO A 333 2.22 5.13 -26.83
#